data_AF-A0A7X6ZHR7-F1
#
_entry.id   AF-A0A7X6ZHR7-F1
#
_cell.length_a   1.000
_cell.length_b   1.000
_cell.length_c   1.000
_cell.angle_alpha   90.00
_cell.angle_beta   90.00
_cell.angle_gamma   90.00
#
_symmetry.space_group_name_H-M   'P 1'
#
loop_
_entity.id
_entity.type
_entity.pdbx_description
1 polymer ?
#
loop_
_entity_poly.entity_id
_entity_poly.type
_entity_poly.pdbx_seq_one_letter_code
_entity_poly.pdbx_strand_id
1 'polypeptide(L)'
;MLIGKQIRLERIMNRDTGRTVIVPMDHGVTVGPIKGLADMRQAVGNCVEGGANAIIIHKGIVRAGHRKSGKDVGLIIHMSASTSLAPDPNSKVPVCTVPEAIKFGADGVSIHVNIGSTNDDSMLKHFGAVSRDCMEWC
;
A
#
# COMPACT_ATOMS: atom_id res chain seq x y z
N MET A 1 5.91 -8.86 19.92
CA MET A 1 5.17 -8.56 18.66
C MET A 1 3.98 -9.51 18.62
N LEU A 2 2.78 -9.04 18.28
CA LEU A 2 1.60 -9.91 18.18
C LEU A 2 1.80 -10.92 17.04
N ILE A 3 1.25 -12.14 17.20
CA ILE A 3 1.39 -13.23 16.21
C ILE A 3 0.84 -12.83 14.82
N GLY A 4 -0.21 -12.00 14.78
CA GLY A 4 -0.78 -11.46 13.53
C GLY A 4 0.23 -10.66 12.70
N LYS A 5 1.06 -9.82 13.36
CA LYS A 5 2.12 -9.05 12.67
C LYS A 5 3.15 -9.97 12.06
N GLN A 6 3.57 -10.99 12.82
CA GLN A 6 4.59 -11.93 12.37
C GLN A 6 4.12 -12.67 11.11
N ILE A 7 2.89 -13.19 11.13
CA ILE A 7 2.29 -13.87 9.97
C ILE A 7 2.22 -12.95 8.75
N ARG A 8 1.81 -11.69 8.91
CA ARG A 8 1.73 -10.72 7.81
C ARG A 8 3.12 -10.35 7.27
N LEU A 9 4.10 -10.12 8.15
CA LEU A 9 5.48 -9.84 7.76
C LEU A 9 6.09 -11.00 6.97
N GLU A 10 5.81 -12.24 7.34
CA GLU A 10 6.27 -13.44 6.63
C GLU A 10 5.71 -13.58 5.21
N ARG A 11 4.61 -12.90 4.88
CA ARG A 11 4.05 -12.86 3.52
C ARG A 11 4.72 -11.80 2.64
N ILE A 12 5.27 -10.76 3.27
CA ILE A 12 5.98 -9.66 2.58
C ILE A 12 7.48 -9.97 2.48
N MET A 13 8.06 -10.70 3.43
CA MET A 13 9.48 -11.06 3.47
C MET A 13 9.73 -12.45 2.91
N ASN A 14 10.76 -12.58 2.06
CA ASN A 14 11.25 -13.88 1.66
C ASN A 14 11.91 -14.57 2.88
N ARG A 15 11.36 -15.71 3.29
CA ARG A 15 11.77 -16.44 4.51
C ARG A 15 13.19 -17.00 4.45
N ASP A 16 13.66 -17.38 3.26
CA ASP A 16 14.96 -18.02 3.08
C ASP A 16 16.10 -16.98 3.08
N THR A 17 15.83 -15.79 2.53
CA THR A 17 16.84 -14.74 2.33
C THR A 17 16.74 -13.59 3.32
N GLY A 18 15.61 -13.44 4.00
CA GLY A 18 15.34 -12.28 4.85
C GLY A 18 15.25 -10.95 4.06
N ARG A 19 14.98 -11.01 2.75
CA ARG A 19 14.89 -9.83 1.87
C ARG A 19 13.49 -9.71 1.28
N THR A 20 13.14 -8.52 0.83
CA THR A 20 11.86 -8.26 0.16
C THR A 20 12.06 -7.34 -1.04
N VAL A 21 11.35 -7.63 -2.12
CA VAL A 21 11.15 -6.75 -3.26
C VAL A 21 9.70 -6.31 -3.26
N ILE A 22 9.47 -5.01 -3.05
CA ILE A 22 8.15 -4.41 -3.01
C ILE A 22 7.99 -3.49 -4.22
N VAL A 23 6.94 -3.71 -5.02
CA VAL A 23 6.67 -2.89 -6.21
C VAL A 23 5.53 -1.90 -5.92
N PRO A 24 5.81 -0.58 -5.90
CA PRO A 24 4.76 0.42 -5.77
C PRO A 24 3.98 0.60 -7.07
N MET A 25 2.65 0.56 -6.98
CA MET A 25 1.74 0.69 -8.12
C MET A 25 0.53 1.59 -7.78
N ASP A 26 0.70 2.50 -6.83
CA ASP A 26 -0.31 3.42 -6.29
C ASP A 26 -0.40 4.75 -7.06
N HIS A 27 0.55 5.01 -7.97
CA HIS A 27 0.67 6.28 -8.70
C HIS A 27 -0.60 6.71 -9.47
N GLY A 28 -1.43 5.77 -9.91
CA GLY A 28 -2.62 6.06 -10.72
C GLY A 28 -3.60 7.03 -10.06
N VAL A 29 -3.68 7.08 -8.73
CA VAL A 29 -4.51 8.05 -8.02
C VAL A 29 -3.95 9.47 -8.11
N THR A 30 -2.64 9.64 -8.09
CA THR A 30 -2.01 10.97 -8.10
C THR A 30 -1.87 11.54 -9.50
N VAL A 31 -1.46 10.72 -10.48
CA VAL A 31 -1.10 11.19 -11.84
C VAL A 31 -2.03 10.68 -12.94
N GLY A 32 -3.10 9.96 -12.61
CA GLY A 32 -4.05 9.44 -13.58
C GLY A 32 -3.54 8.18 -14.31
N PRO A 33 -4.15 7.81 -15.46
CA PRO A 33 -3.81 6.57 -16.16
C PRO A 33 -2.38 6.63 -16.74
N ILE A 34 -1.49 5.82 -16.17
CA ILE A 34 -0.11 5.67 -16.63
C ILE A 34 -0.03 4.50 -17.61
N LYS A 35 0.73 4.66 -18.70
CA LYS A 35 1.05 3.55 -19.61
C LYS A 35 1.69 2.41 -18.82
N GLY A 36 1.13 1.21 -18.96
CA GLY A 36 1.56 0.01 -18.20
C GLY A 36 0.78 -0.25 -16.91
N LEU A 37 -0.03 0.70 -16.43
CA LEU A 37 -0.96 0.50 -15.30
C LEU A 37 -2.44 0.53 -15.73
N ALA A 38 -2.71 0.58 -17.03
CA ALA A 38 -4.07 0.54 -17.57
C ALA A 38 -4.75 -0.82 -17.32
N ASP A 39 -4.00 -1.92 -17.48
CA ASP A 39 -4.40 -3.26 -17.04
C ASP A 39 -3.61 -3.63 -15.77
N MET A 40 -4.20 -3.28 -14.62
CA MET A 40 -3.59 -3.55 -13.33
C MET A 40 -3.44 -5.05 -13.03
N ARG A 41 -4.30 -5.91 -13.58
CA ARG A 41 -4.18 -7.35 -13.37
C ARG A 41 -2.94 -7.88 -14.08
N GLN A 42 -2.75 -7.49 -15.34
CA GLN A 42 -1.56 -7.87 -16.10
C GLN A 42 -0.29 -7.31 -15.45
N ALA A 43 -0.30 -6.04 -15.05
CA ALA A 43 0.85 -5.40 -14.43
C ALA A 43 1.27 -6.10 -13.12
N VAL A 44 0.31 -6.40 -12.24
CA VAL A 44 0.58 -7.18 -11.02
C VAL A 44 1.13 -8.56 -11.36
N GLY A 45 0.54 -9.25 -12.35
CA GLY A 45 1.00 -10.56 -12.81
C GLY A 45 2.49 -10.55 -13.18
N ASN A 46 2.89 -9.59 -14.02
CA ASN A 46 4.28 -9.42 -14.45
C ASN A 46 5.23 -9.16 -13.26
N CYS A 47 4.81 -8.35 -12.29
CA CYS A 47 5.62 -8.09 -11.09
C CYS A 47 5.86 -9.35 -10.26
N VAL A 48 4.81 -10.17 -10.07
CA VAL A 48 4.93 -11.41 -9.28
C VAL A 48 5.75 -12.45 -10.03
N GLU A 49 5.59 -12.57 -11.35
CA GLU A 49 6.42 -13.43 -12.19
C GLU A 49 7.89 -13.00 -12.17
N GLY A 50 8.14 -11.68 -12.10
CA GLY A 50 9.47 -11.09 -11.89
C GLY A 50 10.04 -11.28 -10.49
N GLY A 51 9.30 -11.88 -9.55
CA GLY A 51 9.79 -12.22 -8.21
C GLY A 51 9.47 -11.18 -7.11
N ALA A 52 8.55 -10.25 -7.35
CA ALA A 52 8.07 -9.34 -6.30
C ALA A 52 7.44 -10.12 -5.13
N ASN A 53 7.78 -9.74 -3.91
CA ASN A 53 7.20 -10.32 -2.70
C ASN A 53 5.90 -9.62 -2.28
N ALA A 54 5.81 -8.31 -2.52
CA ALA A 54 4.63 -7.53 -2.21
C ALA A 54 4.40 -6.40 -3.22
N ILE A 55 3.17 -5.90 -3.26
CA ILE A 55 2.77 -4.72 -4.03
C ILE A 55 2.14 -3.66 -3.13
N ILE A 56 2.30 -2.39 -3.51
CA ILE A 56 1.60 -1.27 -2.86
C ILE A 56 0.55 -0.72 -3.83
N ILE A 57 -0.72 -0.70 -3.42
CA ILE A 57 -1.83 -0.21 -4.24
C ILE A 57 -2.86 0.54 -3.40
N HIS A 58 -3.72 1.31 -4.06
CA HIS A 58 -4.90 1.90 -3.42
C HIS A 58 -6.05 0.91 -3.32
N LYS A 59 -6.91 1.11 -2.31
CA LYS A 59 -8.09 0.27 -2.01
C LYS A 59 -9.00 0.00 -3.21
N GLY A 60 -9.13 0.96 -4.13
CA GLY A 60 -9.96 0.82 -5.33
C GLY A 60 -9.50 -0.26 -6.31
N ILE A 61 -8.24 -0.69 -6.22
CA ILE A 61 -7.60 -1.60 -7.19
C ILE A 61 -7.25 -2.95 -6.56
N VAL A 62 -7.60 -3.19 -5.28
CA VAL A 62 -7.29 -4.45 -4.56
C VAL A 62 -7.73 -5.70 -5.33
N ARG A 63 -8.86 -5.63 -6.05
CA ARG A 63 -9.36 -6.74 -6.89
C ARG A 63 -8.40 -7.15 -8.03
N ALA A 64 -7.54 -6.25 -8.48
CA ALA A 64 -6.51 -6.56 -9.47
C ALA A 64 -5.32 -7.31 -8.84
N GLY A 65 -5.04 -7.08 -7.55
CA GLY A 65 -4.06 -7.83 -6.78
C GLY A 65 -4.54 -9.22 -6.34
N HIS A 66 -5.86 -9.42 -6.25
CA HIS A 66 -6.43 -10.72 -5.91
C HIS A 66 -6.23 -11.75 -7.04
N ARG A 67 -5.30 -12.68 -6.82
CA ARG A 67 -5.02 -13.77 -7.73
C ARG A 67 -5.98 -14.94 -7.47
N LYS A 68 -6.55 -15.48 -8.56
CA LYS A 68 -7.31 -16.74 -8.51
C LYS A 68 -6.41 -17.97 -8.73
N SER A 69 -5.16 -17.77 -9.12
CA SER A 69 -4.17 -18.82 -9.40
C SER A 69 -2.74 -18.24 -9.41
N GLY A 70 -1.75 -19.12 -9.21
CA GLY A 70 -0.33 -18.77 -9.14
C GLY A 70 0.15 -18.43 -7.72
N LYS A 71 1.36 -17.87 -7.61
CA LYS A 71 1.93 -17.48 -6.31
C LYS A 71 1.21 -16.26 -5.74
N ASP A 72 0.82 -16.33 -4.48
CA ASP A 72 0.32 -15.16 -3.76
C ASP A 72 1.40 -14.07 -3.65
N VAL A 73 0.95 -12.83 -3.50
CA VAL A 73 1.80 -11.66 -3.33
C VAL A 73 1.30 -10.87 -2.12
N GLY A 74 2.23 -10.41 -1.28
CA GLY A 74 1.89 -9.60 -0.12
C GLY A 74 1.16 -8.31 -0.54
N LEU A 75 0.09 -7.97 0.17
CA LEU A 75 -0.73 -6.81 -0.15
C LEU A 75 -0.47 -5.67 0.83
N ILE A 76 0.01 -4.54 0.32
CA ILE A 76 0.15 -3.30 1.09
C ILE A 76 -0.82 -2.26 0.54
N ILE A 77 -1.66 -1.68 1.40
CA ILE A 77 -2.62 -0.65 0.99
C ILE A 77 -2.07 0.74 1.28
N HIS A 78 -1.95 1.58 0.25
CA HIS A 78 -1.64 3.00 0.42
C HIS A 78 -2.87 3.78 0.86
N MET A 79 -2.78 4.42 2.03
CA MET A 79 -3.90 5.03 2.75
C MET A 79 -3.92 6.56 2.65
N SER A 80 -2.94 7.17 1.99
CA SER A 80 -2.88 8.63 1.81
C SER A 80 -2.98 8.96 0.33
N ALA A 81 -3.64 10.05 -0.05
CA ALA A 81 -3.69 10.47 -1.45
C ALA A 81 -3.70 11.99 -1.59
N SER A 82 -3.26 12.43 -2.75
CA SER A 82 -3.53 13.75 -3.33
C SER A 82 -3.46 13.56 -4.84
N THR A 83 -3.98 14.53 -5.60
CA THR A 83 -3.91 14.51 -7.06
C THR A 83 -3.02 15.63 -7.56
N SER A 84 -2.42 15.42 -8.73
CA SER A 84 -1.69 16.46 -9.47
C SER A 84 -2.59 17.62 -9.92
N LEU A 85 -3.92 17.42 -9.86
CA LEU A 85 -4.93 18.43 -10.17
C LEU A 85 -5.30 19.29 -8.95
N ALA A 86 -4.84 18.93 -7.76
CA ALA A 86 -5.12 19.69 -6.54
C ALA A 86 -4.34 21.02 -6.55
N PRO A 87 -4.88 22.09 -5.95
CA PRO A 87 -4.14 23.35 -5.76
C PRO A 87 -2.81 23.15 -5.03
N ASP A 88 -2.77 22.21 -4.08
CA ASP A 88 -1.54 21.73 -3.44
C ASP A 88 -1.42 20.20 -3.58
N PRO A 89 -0.65 19.71 -4.57
CA PRO A 89 -0.38 18.29 -4.73
C PRO A 89 0.42 17.66 -3.59
N ASN A 90 1.06 18.45 -2.74
CA ASN A 90 1.79 17.94 -1.58
C ASN A 90 0.89 17.66 -0.38
N SER A 91 -0.32 18.23 -0.36
CA SER A 91 -1.30 18.00 0.71
C SER A 91 -1.93 16.62 0.63
N LYS A 92 -1.24 15.61 1.17
CA LYS A 92 -1.73 14.24 1.28
C LYS A 92 -2.81 14.12 2.35
N VAL A 93 -3.95 13.56 1.99
CA VAL A 93 -5.09 13.33 2.89
C VAL A 93 -5.36 11.84 3.11
N PRO A 94 -5.90 11.43 4.27
CA PRO A 94 -6.34 10.06 4.50
C PRO A 94 -7.45 9.65 3.51
N VAL A 95 -7.33 8.46 2.92
CA VAL A 95 -8.34 7.88 2.02
C VAL A 95 -8.72 6.45 2.38
N CYS A 96 -8.14 5.90 3.45
CA CYS A 96 -8.41 4.55 3.95
C CYS A 96 -8.17 4.51 5.47
N THR A 97 -8.68 3.49 6.16
CA THR A 97 -8.39 3.23 7.58
C THR A 97 -7.75 1.85 7.77
N VAL A 98 -7.09 1.61 8.90
CA VAL A 98 -6.48 0.29 9.20
C VAL A 98 -7.54 -0.82 9.23
N PRO A 99 -8.71 -0.66 9.90
CA PRO A 99 -9.78 -1.66 9.84
C PRO A 99 -10.31 -1.89 8.42
N GLU A 100 -10.40 -0.85 7.60
CA GLU A 100 -10.77 -0.99 6.18
C GLU A 100 -9.72 -1.80 5.41
N ALA A 101 -8.44 -1.52 5.60
CA ALA A 101 -7.35 -2.27 4.96
C ALA A 101 -7.35 -3.76 5.34
N ILE A 102 -7.67 -4.08 6.60
CA ILE A 102 -7.79 -5.47 7.07
C ILE A 102 -8.93 -6.21 6.38
N LYS A 103 -10.08 -5.55 6.15
CA LYS A 103 -11.20 -6.15 5.40
C LYS A 103 -10.81 -6.51 3.96
N PHE A 104 -9.83 -5.80 3.38
CA PHE A 104 -9.25 -6.12 2.08
C PHE A 104 -8.18 -7.21 2.12
N GLY A 105 -7.84 -7.73 3.31
CA GLY A 105 -6.82 -8.77 3.48
C GLY A 105 -5.39 -8.23 3.43
N ALA A 106 -5.17 -6.94 3.71
CA ALA A 106 -3.85 -6.35 3.66
C ALA A 106 -2.88 -6.99 4.69
N ASP A 107 -1.65 -7.20 4.24
CA ASP A 107 -0.52 -7.63 5.06
C ASP A 107 0.25 -6.42 5.61
N GLY A 108 0.08 -5.24 5.00
CA GLY A 108 0.63 -3.99 5.50
C GLY A 108 -0.17 -2.78 5.03
N VAL A 109 0.17 -1.62 5.60
CA VAL A 109 -0.36 -0.33 5.15
C VAL A 109 0.79 0.64 4.89
N SER A 110 0.55 1.58 3.98
CA SER A 110 1.48 2.63 3.62
C SER A 110 0.80 3.99 3.73
N ILE A 111 1.54 4.99 4.16
CA ILE A 111 1.11 6.39 4.19
C ILE A 111 2.21 7.26 3.59
N HIS A 112 1.89 8.53 3.32
CA HIS A 112 2.84 9.50 2.82
C HIS A 112 2.85 10.71 3.76
N VAL A 113 4.04 11.13 4.20
CA VAL A 113 4.25 12.38 4.93
C VAL A 113 5.25 13.24 4.17
N ASN A 114 4.81 14.41 3.71
CA ASN A 114 5.67 15.41 3.09
C ASN A 114 6.18 16.38 4.16
N ILE A 115 7.30 16.05 4.80
CA ILE A 115 7.90 16.87 5.87
C ILE A 115 8.27 18.26 5.31
N GLY A 116 7.90 19.31 6.04
CA GLY A 116 8.14 20.70 5.63
C GLY A 116 7.12 21.25 4.63
N SER A 117 6.12 20.47 4.24
CA SER A 117 4.94 21.02 3.53
C SER A 117 4.06 21.80 4.50
N THR A 118 3.23 22.71 3.97
CA THR A 118 2.32 23.54 4.78
C THR A 118 1.37 22.74 5.66
N ASN A 119 1.09 21.49 5.29
CA ASN A 119 0.13 20.60 5.97
C ASN A 119 0.81 19.35 6.57
N ASP A 120 2.13 19.37 6.78
CA ASP A 120 2.86 18.23 7.33
C ASP A 120 2.39 17.84 8.74
N ASP A 121 1.94 18.82 9.53
CA ASP A 121 1.33 18.64 10.85
C ASP A 121 0.15 17.65 10.81
N SER A 122 -0.70 17.77 9.79
CA SER A 122 -1.89 16.96 9.59
C SER A 122 -1.52 15.56 9.11
N MET A 123 -0.50 15.45 8.25
CA MET A 123 0.05 14.15 7.82
C MET A 123 0.73 13.42 8.98
N LEU A 124 1.43 14.13 9.87
CA LEU A 124 2.04 13.58 11.08
C LEU A 124 0.98 13.14 12.10
N LYS A 125 -0.10 13.90 12.27
CA LYS A 125 -1.26 13.46 13.08
C LYS A 125 -1.86 12.17 12.53
N HIS A 126 -2.03 12.07 11.20
CA HIS A 126 -2.50 10.85 10.55
C HIS A 126 -1.52 9.68 10.76
N PHE A 127 -0.21 9.90 10.63
CA PHE A 127 0.80 8.89 10.92
C PHE A 127 0.70 8.35 12.34
N GLY A 128 0.59 9.23 13.34
CA GLY A 128 0.43 8.83 14.73
C GLY A 128 -0.84 7.99 14.96
N ALA A 129 -1.96 8.37 14.33
CA ALA A 129 -3.19 7.61 14.40
C ALA A 129 -3.07 6.22 13.75
N VAL A 130 -2.54 6.14 12.53
CA VAL A 130 -2.34 4.86 11.82
C VAL A 130 -1.39 3.96 12.58
N SER A 131 -0.29 4.49 13.11
CA SER A 131 0.67 3.71 13.90
C SER A 131 0.00 3.08 15.13
N ARG A 132 -0.82 3.85 15.85
CA ARG A 132 -1.58 3.35 17.01
C ARG A 132 -2.56 2.25 16.59
N ASP A 133 -3.32 2.47 15.53
CA ASP A 133 -4.28 1.48 15.03
C ASP A 133 -3.58 0.20 14.54
N CYS A 134 -2.42 0.32 13.88
CA CYS A 134 -1.61 -0.84 13.52
C CYS A 134 -1.04 -1.58 14.73
N MET A 135 -0.85 -0.95 15.89
CA MET A 135 -0.45 -1.64 17.11
C MET A 135 -1.58 -2.46 17.73
N GLU A 136 -2.81 -1.98 17.58
CA GLU A 136 -4.02 -2.67 18.04
C GLU A 136 -4.41 -3.84 17.13
N TRP A 137 -4.40 -3.62 15.81
CA TRP A 137 -5.04 -4.52 14.84
C TRP A 137 -4.09 -5.37 13.99
N CYS A 138 -2.90 -4.86 13.67
CA CYS A 138 -1.99 -5.53 12.74
C CYS A 138 -1.12 -6.53 13.50
#